data_AF-A0A5J5BMW4-F1
#
_entry.id   AF-A0A5J5BMW4-F1
#
_cell.length_a   1.000
_cell.length_b   1.000
_cell.length_c   1.000
_cell.angle_alpha   90.00
_cell.angle_beta   90.00
_cell.angle_gamma   90.00
#
_symmetry.space_group_name_H-M   'P 1'
#
loop_
_entity.id
_entity.type
_entity.pdbx_description
1 polymer ?
#
loop_
_entity_poly.entity_id
_entity_poly.type
_entity_poly.pdbx_seq_one_letter_code
_entity_poly.pdbx_strand_id
1 'polypeptide(L)'
;MEFDFESEYNVPPSFERTGNVIKDAEVKGFNPGLIVLILVVGLLLIFLVGNYVLYMFAQKTIPPRKKKPVSKKKMKRERLRQGVSAPGE
;
A
#
# COMPACT_ATOMS: atom_id res chain seq x y z
N MET A 1 52.83 -8.60 34.66
CA MET A 1 53.13 -8.51 33.21
C MET A 1 52.38 -9.65 32.58
N GLU A 2 51.69 -9.41 31.47
CA GLU A 2 50.91 -10.41 30.70
C GLU A 2 49.56 -10.82 31.33
N PHE A 3 48.56 -9.96 31.18
CA PHE A 3 47.16 -10.37 31.28
C PHE A 3 46.52 -10.19 29.90
N ASP A 4 46.37 -11.30 29.18
CA ASP A 4 45.19 -11.70 28.40
C ASP A 4 44.42 -10.63 27.59
N PHE A 5 45.10 -9.69 26.95
CA PHE A 5 44.45 -8.68 26.09
C PHE A 5 44.33 -9.09 24.60
N GLU A 6 44.86 -10.25 24.21
CA GLU A 6 44.87 -10.69 22.80
C GLU A 6 43.70 -11.61 22.40
N SER A 7 42.82 -12.00 23.32
CA SER A 7 41.79 -13.03 23.05
C SER A 7 40.42 -12.49 22.60
N GLU A 8 40.26 -11.18 22.38
CA GLU A 8 38.95 -10.53 22.11
C GLU A 8 38.79 -9.95 20.70
N TYR A 9 39.49 -10.47 19.69
CA TYR A 9 39.26 -10.09 18.28
C TYR A 9 39.08 -11.26 17.32
N ASN A 10 38.74 -12.45 17.85
CA ASN A 10 38.39 -13.58 17.00
C ASN A 10 36.91 -13.44 16.59
N VAL A 11 36.64 -12.62 15.56
CA VAL A 11 35.34 -12.55 14.90
C VAL A 11 34.97 -13.96 14.43
N PRO A 12 33.80 -14.50 14.79
CA PRO A 12 33.51 -15.89 14.46
C PRO A 12 33.45 -16.06 12.93
N PRO A 13 33.95 -17.20 12.39
CA PRO A 13 34.05 -17.44 10.94
C PRO A 13 32.69 -17.39 10.21
N SER A 14 31.58 -17.34 10.96
CA SER A 14 30.23 -17.08 10.46
C SER A 14 30.08 -15.68 9.84
N PHE A 15 30.71 -14.63 10.39
CA PHE A 15 30.62 -13.28 9.84
C PHE A 15 31.40 -13.14 8.53
N GLU A 16 32.57 -13.77 8.41
CA GLU A 16 33.34 -13.79 7.15
C GLU A 16 32.60 -14.53 6.04
N ARG A 17 31.95 -15.66 6.36
CA ARG A 17 31.14 -16.41 5.40
C ARG A 17 29.97 -15.59 4.89
N THR A 18 29.29 -14.85 5.77
CA THR A 18 28.14 -14.03 5.38
C THR A 18 28.59 -12.81 4.57
N GLY A 19 29.72 -12.21 4.95
CA GLY A 19 30.35 -11.12 4.21
C GLY A 19 30.76 -11.50 2.79
N ASN A 20 31.34 -12.70 2.58
CA ASN A 20 31.67 -13.17 1.23
C ASN A 20 30.43 -13.49 0.39
N VAL A 21 29.39 -14.11 0.97
CA VAL A 21 28.13 -14.38 0.25
C VAL A 21 27.43 -13.09 -0.19
N ILE A 22 27.47 -12.04 0.64
CA ILE A 22 26.93 -10.72 0.31
C ILE A 22 27.78 -10.03 -0.76
N LYS A 23 29.12 -10.08 -0.66
CA LYS A 23 30.04 -9.52 -1.66
C LYS A 23 29.91 -10.23 -3.02
N ASP A 24 29.84 -11.54 -3.05
CA ASP A 24 29.68 -12.34 -4.28
C ASP A 24 28.32 -12.07 -4.97
N ALA A 25 27.27 -11.78 -4.18
CA ALA A 25 25.99 -11.34 -4.69
C ALA A 25 26.04 -9.90 -5.27
N GLU A 26 26.93 -9.06 -4.77
CA GLU A 26 27.12 -7.68 -5.22
C GLU A 26 27.98 -7.57 -6.49
N VAL A 27 28.98 -8.46 -6.67
CA VAL A 27 29.86 -8.47 -7.85
C VAL A 27 29.15 -9.02 -9.10
N LYS A 28 28.10 -9.85 -8.92
CA LYS A 28 27.29 -10.40 -10.01
C LYS A 28 26.13 -9.46 -10.31
N GLY A 29 26.42 -8.40 -11.08
CA GLY A 29 25.44 -7.37 -11.46
C GLY A 29 24.08 -7.93 -11.93
N PHE A 30 23.01 -7.19 -11.65
CA PHE A 30 21.64 -7.64 -11.93
C PHE A 30 21.46 -8.00 -13.41
N ASN A 31 20.88 -9.19 -13.66
CA ASN A 31 20.53 -9.62 -15.01
C ASN A 31 19.59 -8.59 -15.66
N PRO A 32 19.81 -8.18 -16.92
CA PRO A 32 18.93 -7.24 -17.62
C PRO A 32 17.47 -7.66 -17.59
N GLY A 33 17.17 -8.97 -17.69
CA GLY A 33 15.80 -9.49 -17.57
C GLY A 33 15.18 -9.26 -16.18
N LEU A 34 15.97 -9.38 -15.11
CA LEU A 34 15.52 -9.08 -13.75
C LEU A 34 15.26 -7.58 -13.56
N ILE A 35 16.14 -6.73 -14.10
CA ILE A 35 15.96 -5.27 -14.06
C ILE A 35 14.66 -4.90 -14.75
N VAL A 36 14.41 -5.43 -15.95
CA VAL A 36 13.18 -5.17 -16.70
C VAL A 36 11.96 -5.69 -15.94
N LEU A 37 12.03 -6.87 -15.33
CA LEU A 37 10.92 -7.41 -14.54
C LEU A 37 10.56 -6.48 -13.37
N ILE A 38 11.56 -6.03 -12.61
CA ILE A 38 11.36 -5.09 -11.50
C ILE A 38 10.79 -3.77 -12.01
N LEU A 39 11.32 -3.24 -13.12
CA LEU A 39 10.84 -1.98 -13.69
C LEU A 39 9.38 -2.08 -14.13
N VAL A 40 8.98 -3.16 -14.83
CA VAL A 40 7.60 -3.34 -15.30
C VAL A 40 6.66 -3.51 -14.11
N VAL A 41 6.99 -4.38 -13.16
CA VAL A 41 6.18 -4.61 -11.95
C VAL A 41 6.09 -3.33 -11.11
N GLY A 42 7.20 -2.63 -10.92
CA GLY A 42 7.27 -1.37 -10.20
C GLY A 42 6.46 -0.26 -10.85
N LEU A 43 6.55 -0.11 -12.18
CA LEU A 43 5.73 0.84 -12.95
C LEU A 43 4.24 0.56 -12.78
N LEU A 44 3.83 -0.71 -12.90
CA LEU A 44 2.43 -1.10 -12.73
C LEU A 44 1.92 -0.84 -11.32
N LEU A 45 2.73 -1.15 -10.29
CA LEU A 45 2.38 -0.88 -8.90
C LEU A 45 2.23 0.63 -8.64
N ILE A 46 3.19 1.45 -9.08
CA ILE A 46 3.12 2.91 -8.92
C ILE A 46 1.92 3.48 -9.66
N PHE A 47 1.66 3.01 -10.88
CA PHE A 47 0.50 3.44 -11.66
C PHE A 47 -0.82 3.09 -10.97
N LEU A 48 -0.94 1.87 -10.45
CA LEU A 48 -2.16 1.41 -9.78
C LEU A 48 -2.38 2.12 -8.45
N VAL A 49 -1.34 2.26 -7.62
CA VAL A 49 -1.41 2.98 -6.34
C VAL A 49 -1.70 4.46 -6.58
N GLY A 50 -0.99 5.10 -7.50
CA GLY A 50 -1.22 6.50 -7.85
C GLY A 50 -2.65 6.74 -8.34
N ASN A 51 -3.18 5.85 -9.20
CA ASN A 51 -4.56 5.93 -9.67
C ASN A 51 -5.56 5.68 -8.54
N TYR A 52 -5.31 4.70 -7.68
CA TYR A 52 -6.17 4.42 -6.54
C TYR A 52 -6.24 5.61 -5.57
N VAL A 53 -5.10 6.20 -5.23
CA VAL A 53 -5.03 7.39 -4.38
C VAL A 53 -5.76 8.55 -5.04
N LEU A 54 -5.54 8.79 -6.33
CA LEU A 54 -6.23 9.84 -7.08
C LEU A 54 -7.75 9.62 -7.12
N TYR A 55 -8.21 8.39 -7.32
CA TYR A 55 -9.61 8.00 -7.27
C TYR A 55 -10.22 8.24 -5.88
N MET A 56 -9.48 7.89 -4.82
CA MET A 56 -9.89 8.10 -3.44
C MET A 56 -9.96 9.59 -3.10
N PHE A 57 -9.01 10.38 -3.61
CA PHE A 57 -8.98 11.83 -3.46
C PHE A 57 -10.14 12.50 -4.20
N ALA A 58 -10.36 12.11 -5.46
CA ALA A 58 -11.49 12.58 -6.26
C ALA A 58 -12.81 12.25 -5.58
N GLN A 59 -12.99 11.06 -5.01
CA GLN A 59 -14.21 10.73 -4.27
C GLN A 59 -14.42 11.58 -3.01
N LYS A 60 -13.34 12.00 -2.34
CA LYS A 60 -13.42 12.93 -1.19
C LYS A 60 -13.81 14.34 -1.61
N THR A 61 -13.37 14.79 -2.79
CA THR A 61 -13.64 16.14 -3.31
C THR A 61 -14.92 16.22 -4.14
N ILE A 62 -15.37 15.10 -4.72
CA ILE A 62 -16.61 15.03 -5.47
C ILE A 62 -17.75 15.07 -4.43
N PRO A 63 -18.63 16.09 -4.48
CA PRO A 63 -19.77 16.15 -3.58
C PRO A 63 -20.60 14.87 -3.75
N PRO A 64 -21.15 14.31 -2.65
CA PRO A 64 -21.90 13.06 -2.68
C PRO A 64 -22.92 13.17 -3.81
N ARG A 65 -22.79 12.27 -4.81
CA ARG A 65 -23.62 12.29 -6.02
C ARG A 65 -25.05 12.48 -5.56
N LYS A 66 -25.61 13.68 -5.79
CA LYS A 66 -26.96 14.02 -5.34
C LYS A 66 -27.86 12.98 -5.98
N LYS A 67 -28.28 11.98 -5.20
CA LYS A 67 -29.29 11.02 -5.62
C LYS A 67 -30.43 11.90 -6.11
N LYS A 68 -30.91 11.65 -7.35
CA LYS A 68 -31.99 12.46 -7.92
C LYS A 68 -33.04 12.64 -6.82
N PRO A 69 -33.41 13.89 -6.47
CA PRO A 69 -34.30 14.12 -5.35
C PRO A 69 -35.52 13.24 -5.57
N VAL A 70 -35.80 12.40 -4.59
CA VAL A 70 -36.86 11.43 -4.69
C VAL A 70 -38.13 12.24 -4.91
N SER A 71 -38.78 12.07 -6.07
CA SER A 71 -39.99 12.82 -6.42
C SER A 71 -40.93 12.80 -5.22
N LYS A 72 -41.56 13.94 -4.89
CA LYS A 72 -42.44 14.07 -3.72
C LYS A 72 -43.50 12.95 -3.68
N LYS A 73 -43.94 12.46 -4.85
CA LYS A 73 -44.84 11.30 -4.99
C LYS A 73 -44.23 9.99 -4.47
N LYS A 74 -42.96 9.72 -4.76
CA LYS A 74 -42.24 8.53 -4.27
C LYS A 74 -41.90 8.67 -2.78
N MET A 75 -41.52 9.85 -2.31
CA MET A 75 -41.31 10.11 -0.87
C MET A 75 -42.59 9.90 -0.06
N LYS A 76 -43.74 10.40 -0.54
CA LYS A 76 -45.04 10.17 0.11
C LYS A 76 -45.41 8.69 0.09
N ARG A 77 -45.19 7.98 -1.03
CA ARG A 77 -45.45 6.54 -1.15
C ARG A 77 -44.59 5.71 -0.19
N GLU A 78 -43.34 6.10 0.01
CA GLU A 78 -42.41 5.42 0.91
C GLU A 78 -42.72 5.72 2.38
N ARG A 79 -43.05 6.99 2.72
CA ARG A 79 -43.55 7.38 4.06
C ARG A 79 -44.85 6.67 4.45
N LEU A 80 -45.80 6.55 3.51
CA LEU A 80 -47.06 5.81 3.72
C LEU A 80 -46.84 4.31 3.90
N ARG A 81 -45.83 3.73 3.23
CA ARG A 81 -45.45 2.32 3.39
C ARG A 81 -44.71 2.03 4.69
N GLN A 82 -43.96 3.01 5.18
CA GLN A 82 -43.26 2.94 6.45
C GLN A 82 -44.16 3.24 7.65
N GLY A 83 -45.44 3.58 7.43
CA GLY A 83 -46.40 3.85 8.51
C GLY A 83 -46.06 5.08 9.34
N VAL A 84 -45.19 5.97 8.84
CA VAL A 84 -44.79 7.17 9.58
C VAL A 84 -45.95 8.17 9.48
N SER A 85 -46.66 8.37 10.59
CA SER A 85 -47.71 9.39 10.71
C SER A 85 -47.14 10.75 10.33
N ALA A 86 -47.96 11.60 9.72
CA ALA A 86 -47.53 12.90 9.25
C ALA A 86 -46.90 13.70 10.42
N PRO A 87 -45.83 14.48 10.18
CA PRO A 87 -45.29 15.36 11.21
C PRO A 87 -46.31 16.48 11.45
N GLY A 88 -47.25 16.26 12.36
CA GLY A 88 -48.37 17.15 12.62
C GLY A 88 -49.62 16.46 13.19
N GLU A 89 -49.45 15.39 13.97
CA GLU A 89 -50.35 15.08 15.09
C GLU A 89 -49.75 15.68 16.37
#